data_AF-A0A3M1S7Z7-F1
#
_entry.id   AF-A0A3M1S7Z7-F1
#
_cell.length_a   1.000
_cell.length_b   1.000
_cell.length_c   1.000
_cell.angle_alpha   90.00
_cell.angle_beta   90.00
_cell.angle_gamma   90.00
#
_symmetry.space_group_name_H-M   'P 1'
#
loop_
_entity.id
_entity.type
_entity.pdbx_description
1 polymer ?
#
loop_
_entity_poly.entity_id
_entity_poly.type
_entity_poly.pdbx_seq_one_letter_code
_entity_poly.pdbx_strand_id
1 'polypeptide(L)'
;GVIFYGVSPKPVYLLIENGEGKLLPADEWWGKDTNETEDLCKEKYGKDAGIACIGPPGERQALLACIINDKGRAAGRSGLGAVMGSKRLKAVVAVGNQEVTMADPEGMAEAIQKHREVMKSVGMFGVLSEYGTAGITAGAVATGDAPIKNWAGTPKDFSTAKKISDDAVIAIQRRKYACWRCPIGCGGETEVPEGKYAAKNHKPEYETLGTFGTMTLNDNVESINKANEICNRAGLDTISTGCTIAFAIECFERGILTTEDTGGLQLTWGNHEAIVELTQQIADGVGFGKVLQDGAKIGAERIGRGSEEYAIHIAGEEVPMHDPRLNPGLAASYKMDATPARHTQMSAWSVEGQFAPPGLYDKKVDRYDPKGKGKIYRLVSNHYHTSACAGLCMFGWSCLSADAICDCLTYTTGKQFTLEDVDRTGWRIASLRMAFNIREGVRNVDFQLPKRIIGQPPLEDGPLKGVTVDVDTQVQEYLEEMGWDTTTGAPKAETLKSLGLDFVCEQLSA
;
A
#
# COMPACT_ATOMS: atom_id res chain seq x y z
N GLY A 1 7.67 14.65 -15.50
CA GLY A 1 8.20 13.81 -14.42
C GLY A 1 9.72 13.85 -14.44
N VAL A 2 10.37 13.25 -13.45
CA VAL A 2 11.84 13.13 -13.34
C VAL A 2 12.22 11.66 -13.41
N ILE A 3 13.28 11.32 -14.16
CA ILE A 3 13.77 9.94 -14.28
C ILE A 3 15.25 9.91 -13.90
N PHE A 4 15.62 9.02 -12.97
CA PHE A 4 16.99 8.88 -12.48
C PHE A 4 17.69 7.65 -13.06
N TYR A 5 18.72 7.88 -13.86
CA TYR A 5 19.61 6.83 -14.40
C TYR A 5 20.99 6.90 -13.75
N GLY A 6 21.71 5.77 -13.76
CA GLY A 6 23.03 5.66 -13.13
C GLY A 6 22.99 5.70 -11.60
N VAL A 7 24.18 5.88 -11.01
CA VAL A 7 24.44 5.94 -9.56
C VAL A 7 25.44 7.07 -9.31
N SER A 8 25.18 7.93 -8.33
CA SER A 8 26.11 9.01 -7.98
C SER A 8 27.34 8.47 -7.24
N PRO A 9 28.55 9.01 -7.46
CA PRO A 9 29.76 8.58 -6.73
C PRO A 9 29.74 8.98 -5.25
N LYS A 10 28.82 9.86 -4.82
CA LYS A 10 28.63 10.29 -3.43
C LYS A 10 27.15 10.58 -3.16
N PRO A 11 26.70 10.63 -1.89
CA PRO A 11 25.35 11.09 -1.55
C PRO A 11 24.99 12.42 -2.22
N VAL A 12 23.84 12.47 -2.87
CA VAL A 12 23.29 13.67 -3.51
C VAL A 12 21.79 13.82 -3.24
N TYR A 13 21.26 15.02 -3.41
CA TYR A 13 19.82 15.26 -3.54
C TYR A 13 19.55 16.03 -4.82
N LEU A 14 18.35 15.89 -5.37
CA LEU A 14 17.88 16.72 -6.48
C LEU A 14 17.15 17.94 -5.91
N LEU A 15 17.58 19.14 -6.28
CA LEU A 15 16.81 20.37 -6.11
C LEU A 15 16.13 20.70 -7.43
N ILE A 16 14.81 20.92 -7.40
CA ILE A 16 14.03 21.41 -8.52
C ILE A 16 13.51 22.80 -8.13
N GLU A 17 14.05 23.83 -8.76
CA GLU A 17 13.64 25.22 -8.55
C GLU A 17 12.99 25.77 -9.81
N ASN A 18 11.68 26.04 -9.76
CA ASN A 18 10.92 26.56 -10.90
C ASN A 18 11.18 25.81 -12.22
N GLY A 19 11.17 24.48 -12.15
CA GLY A 19 11.37 23.59 -13.30
C GLY A 19 12.84 23.29 -13.64
N GLU A 20 13.82 23.94 -13.01
CA GLU A 20 15.24 23.65 -13.20
C GLU A 20 15.76 22.66 -12.16
N GLY A 21 16.29 21.52 -12.61
CA GLY A 21 16.85 20.48 -11.75
C GLY A 21 18.37 20.57 -11.58
N LYS A 22 18.87 20.52 -10.34
CA LYS A 22 20.31 20.46 -10.01
C LYS A 22 20.58 19.38 -8.97
N LEU A 23 21.57 18.52 -9.24
CA LEU A 23 22.06 17.56 -8.24
C LEU A 23 23.08 18.25 -7.33
N LEU A 24 22.85 18.18 -6.03
CA LEU A 24 23.67 18.82 -5.00
C LEU A 24 24.17 17.77 -3.99
N PRO A 25 25.34 17.96 -3.36
CA PRO A 25 25.86 17.04 -2.36
C PRO A 25 24.91 16.90 -1.15
N ALA A 26 24.72 15.69 -0.65
CA ALA A 26 23.87 15.38 0.49
C ALA A 26 24.64 14.78 1.68
N ASP A 27 25.96 14.99 1.75
CA ASP A 27 26.83 14.38 2.76
C ASP A 27 26.36 14.69 4.20
N GLU A 28 25.86 15.91 4.45
CA GLU A 28 25.35 16.36 5.76
C GLU A 28 23.99 15.75 6.13
N TRP A 29 23.26 15.21 5.16
CA TRP A 29 21.93 14.61 5.35
C TRP A 29 21.99 13.09 5.36
N TRP A 30 23.05 12.50 4.82
CA TRP A 30 23.22 11.05 4.82
C TRP A 30 23.35 10.52 6.26
N GLY A 31 22.61 9.48 6.60
CA GLY A 31 22.47 8.93 7.94
C GLY A 31 21.38 9.60 8.80
N LYS A 32 20.79 10.71 8.34
CA LYS A 32 19.67 11.36 9.02
C LYS A 32 18.36 10.63 8.76
N ASP A 33 17.47 10.66 9.72
CA ASP A 33 16.11 10.16 9.50
C ASP A 33 15.31 11.10 8.57
N THR A 34 14.13 10.66 8.14
CA THR A 34 13.31 11.38 7.16
C THR A 34 12.81 12.72 7.70
N ASN A 35 12.50 12.81 9.00
CA ASN A 35 12.02 14.03 9.64
C ASN A 35 13.16 15.05 9.77
N GLU A 36 14.33 14.61 10.25
CA GLU A 36 15.54 15.44 10.30
C GLU A 36 15.92 15.95 8.91
N THR A 37 15.88 15.07 7.89
CA THR A 37 16.17 15.43 6.50
C THR A 37 15.20 16.50 5.99
N GLU A 38 13.90 16.32 6.23
CA GLU A 38 12.87 17.27 5.82
C GLU A 38 13.01 18.63 6.53
N ASP A 39 13.32 18.62 7.84
CA ASP A 39 13.54 19.84 8.62
C ASP A 39 14.74 20.63 8.11
N LEU A 40 15.88 19.96 7.85
CA LEU A 40 17.06 20.57 7.25
C LEU A 40 16.78 21.14 5.85
N CYS A 41 15.98 20.43 5.04
CA CYS A 41 15.55 20.94 3.74
C CYS A 41 14.69 22.20 3.87
N LYS A 42 13.72 22.21 4.79
CA LYS A 42 12.82 23.34 5.01
C LYS A 42 13.53 24.54 5.62
N GLU A 43 14.54 24.33 6.46
CA GLU A 43 15.43 25.40 6.93
C GLU A 43 16.18 26.05 5.77
N LYS A 44 16.69 25.24 4.85
CA LYS A 44 17.50 25.70 3.71
C LYS A 44 16.68 26.34 2.58
N TYR A 45 15.50 25.79 2.28
CA TYR A 45 14.72 26.13 1.09
C TYR A 45 13.37 26.78 1.39
N GLY A 46 13.02 26.93 2.66
CA GLY A 46 11.77 27.50 3.12
C GLY A 46 10.69 26.45 3.40
N LYS A 47 9.73 26.84 4.25
CA LYS A 47 8.65 25.98 4.76
C LYS A 47 7.74 25.37 3.69
N ASP A 48 7.65 26.01 2.52
CA ASP A 48 6.76 25.64 1.42
C ASP A 48 7.44 24.68 0.42
N ALA A 49 8.71 24.32 0.65
CA ALA A 49 9.40 23.31 -0.13
C ALA A 49 8.72 21.94 0.05
N GLY A 50 8.51 21.21 -1.06
CA GLY A 50 8.09 19.82 -1.05
C GLY A 50 9.30 18.90 -1.03
N ILE A 51 9.30 17.88 -0.17
CA ILE A 51 10.44 16.98 0.01
C ILE A 51 9.96 15.53 -0.04
N ALA A 52 10.61 14.72 -0.87
CA ALA A 52 10.52 13.28 -0.81
C ALA A 52 11.92 12.72 -0.50
N CYS A 53 12.08 11.96 0.57
CA CYS A 53 13.37 11.51 1.06
C CYS A 53 13.35 10.07 1.58
N ILE A 54 14.54 9.52 1.78
CA ILE A 54 14.75 8.21 2.41
C ILE A 54 15.45 8.39 3.76
N GLY A 55 15.19 7.49 4.69
CA GLY A 55 15.98 7.37 5.93
C GLY A 55 17.09 6.31 5.81
N PRO A 56 17.77 6.00 6.92
CA PRO A 56 18.88 5.04 6.94
C PRO A 56 18.58 3.65 6.32
N PRO A 57 17.38 3.06 6.47
CA PRO A 57 16.97 1.88 5.70
C PRO A 57 17.13 1.99 4.19
N GLY A 58 16.74 3.11 3.59
CA GLY A 58 16.91 3.31 2.15
C GLY A 58 18.39 3.40 1.78
N GLU A 59 19.18 4.12 2.59
CA GLU A 59 20.62 4.32 2.38
C GLU A 59 21.41 3.01 2.39
N ARG A 60 21.02 2.06 3.26
CA ARG A 60 21.60 0.72 3.32
C ARG A 60 20.90 -0.30 2.41
N GLN A 61 19.92 0.15 1.63
CA GLN A 61 19.17 -0.65 0.64
C GLN A 61 18.37 -1.82 1.24
N ALA A 62 17.84 -1.65 2.44
CA ALA A 62 16.92 -2.63 3.04
C ALA A 62 15.65 -2.74 2.19
N LEU A 63 15.20 -3.95 1.86
CA LEU A 63 14.06 -4.14 0.94
C LEU A 63 12.72 -3.61 1.48
N LEU A 64 12.62 -3.43 2.81
CA LEU A 64 11.48 -2.80 3.48
C LEU A 64 11.49 -1.26 3.41
N ALA A 65 12.54 -0.65 2.86
CA ALA A 65 12.69 0.79 2.83
C ALA A 65 11.75 1.47 1.83
N CYS A 66 11.16 2.58 2.26
CA CYS A 66 10.22 3.38 1.49
C CYS A 66 10.70 4.82 1.31
N ILE A 67 9.95 5.61 0.54
CA ILE A 67 10.18 7.05 0.38
C ILE A 67 9.11 7.80 1.18
N ILE A 68 9.54 8.74 2.01
CA ILE A 68 8.68 9.55 2.88
C ILE A 68 8.65 10.99 2.38
N ASN A 69 7.47 11.60 2.40
CA ASN A 69 7.24 13.03 2.30
C ASN A 69 6.33 13.50 3.44
N ASP A 70 6.37 14.79 3.74
CA ASP A 70 5.58 15.42 4.81
C ASP A 70 5.56 14.59 6.10
N LYS A 71 6.74 14.11 6.54
CA LYS A 71 6.96 13.37 7.80
C LYS A 71 6.11 12.10 8.06
N GLY A 72 5.44 11.57 7.05
CA GLY A 72 4.61 10.37 7.21
C GLY A 72 3.72 9.98 6.04
N ARG A 73 3.79 10.70 4.90
CA ARG A 73 3.22 10.24 3.63
C ARG A 73 4.23 9.34 2.94
N ALA A 74 3.83 8.12 2.61
CA ALA A 74 4.75 7.10 2.13
C ALA A 74 4.44 6.64 0.70
N ALA A 75 5.46 6.60 -0.15
CA ALA A 75 5.51 5.63 -1.23
C ALA A 75 6.07 4.32 -0.64
N GLY A 76 5.18 3.63 0.10
CA GLY A 76 5.54 2.63 1.12
C GLY A 76 6.19 1.36 0.57
N ARG A 77 5.55 0.73 -0.42
CA ARG A 77 5.74 -0.69 -0.71
C ARG A 77 6.71 -0.97 -1.85
N SER A 78 7.17 -2.21 -1.96
CA SER A 78 8.05 -2.70 -3.04
C SER A 78 9.47 -2.10 -3.09
N GLY A 79 10.01 -1.69 -1.94
CA GLY A 79 11.43 -1.34 -1.78
C GLY A 79 11.89 -0.10 -2.56
N LEU A 80 10.99 0.84 -2.88
CA LEU A 80 11.34 2.05 -3.63
C LEU A 80 12.39 2.91 -2.91
N GLY A 81 12.41 2.89 -1.58
CA GLY A 81 13.45 3.55 -0.78
C GLY A 81 14.83 2.92 -0.99
N ALA A 82 14.90 1.59 -1.12
CA ALA A 82 16.14 0.88 -1.43
C ALA A 82 16.64 1.20 -2.84
N VAL A 83 15.74 1.33 -3.82
CA VAL A 83 16.09 1.76 -5.18
C VAL A 83 16.63 3.19 -5.17
N MET A 84 16.00 4.11 -4.45
CA MET A 84 16.46 5.49 -4.33
C MET A 84 17.84 5.56 -3.64
N GLY A 85 18.05 4.81 -2.56
CA GLY A 85 19.34 4.72 -1.87
C GLY A 85 20.44 4.04 -2.68
N SER A 86 20.11 3.06 -3.54
CA SER A 86 21.07 2.44 -4.47
C SER A 86 21.75 3.43 -5.41
N LYS A 87 21.06 4.54 -5.70
CA LYS A 87 21.55 5.63 -6.54
C LYS A 87 22.33 6.69 -5.76
N ARG A 88 22.46 6.50 -4.45
CA ARG A 88 22.94 7.49 -3.47
C ARG A 88 22.15 8.81 -3.53
N LEU A 89 20.85 8.72 -3.82
CA LEU A 89 19.95 9.86 -3.86
C LEU A 89 19.21 9.95 -2.51
N LYS A 90 19.54 10.95 -1.69
CA LYS A 90 18.96 11.15 -0.35
C LYS A 90 17.56 11.75 -0.39
N ALA A 91 17.35 12.72 -1.27
CA ALA A 91 16.09 13.45 -1.36
C ALA A 91 15.84 14.01 -2.76
N VAL A 92 14.57 14.33 -3.02
CA VAL A 92 14.10 15.21 -4.08
C VAL A 92 13.38 16.37 -3.40
N VAL A 93 13.89 17.58 -3.61
CA VAL A 93 13.37 18.83 -3.06
C VAL A 93 12.80 19.64 -4.21
N ALA A 94 11.54 20.03 -4.12
CA ALA A 94 10.85 20.85 -5.10
C ALA A 94 10.45 22.19 -4.48
N VAL A 95 10.87 23.28 -5.13
CA VAL A 95 10.54 24.65 -4.77
C VAL A 95 10.04 25.34 -6.02
N GLY A 96 8.85 25.93 -5.95
CA GLY A 96 8.36 26.70 -7.08
C GLY A 96 6.99 27.29 -6.85
N ASN A 97 6.67 28.28 -7.68
CA ASN A 97 5.40 29.00 -7.67
C ASN A 97 4.75 29.06 -9.06
N GLN A 98 5.18 28.17 -9.96
CA GLN A 98 4.62 28.08 -11.31
C GLN A 98 3.14 27.71 -11.25
N GLU A 99 2.35 28.36 -12.10
CA GLU A 99 0.93 28.09 -12.21
C GLU A 99 0.69 26.80 -12.99
N VAL A 100 -0.18 25.94 -12.46
CA VAL A 100 -0.73 24.79 -13.20
C VAL A 100 -1.98 25.27 -13.93
N THR A 101 -1.86 25.47 -15.24
CA THR A 101 -2.96 25.93 -16.09
C THR A 101 -4.00 24.85 -16.32
N MET A 102 -5.27 25.25 -16.45
CA MET A 102 -6.41 24.39 -16.72
C MET A 102 -7.13 24.87 -17.98
N ALA A 103 -7.54 23.95 -18.85
CA ALA A 103 -8.19 24.29 -20.12
C ALA A 103 -9.56 24.95 -19.94
N ASP A 104 -10.35 24.50 -18.95
CA ASP A 104 -11.67 25.03 -18.64
C ASP A 104 -11.90 25.10 -17.10
N PRO A 105 -11.49 26.20 -16.46
CA PRO A 105 -11.67 26.39 -15.02
C PRO A 105 -13.14 26.47 -14.57
N GLU A 106 -14.04 27.00 -15.42
CA GLU A 106 -15.45 27.17 -15.09
C GLU A 106 -16.16 25.82 -15.08
N GLY A 107 -15.97 25.01 -16.13
CA GLY A 107 -16.49 23.64 -16.20
C GLY A 107 -15.98 22.76 -15.06
N MET A 108 -14.70 22.89 -14.68
CA MET A 108 -14.16 22.20 -13.50
C MET A 108 -14.87 22.61 -12.21
N ALA A 109 -15.17 23.91 -12.02
CA ALA A 109 -15.84 24.40 -10.82
C ALA A 109 -17.26 23.82 -10.70
N GLU A 110 -18.00 23.71 -11.81
CA GLU A 110 -19.31 23.07 -11.85
C GLU A 110 -19.22 21.56 -11.56
N ALA A 111 -18.25 20.86 -12.16
CA ALA A 111 -18.01 19.43 -11.91
C ALA A 111 -17.69 19.16 -10.43
N ILE A 112 -16.86 20.00 -9.80
CA ILE A 112 -16.56 19.89 -8.36
C ILE A 112 -17.84 19.97 -7.52
N GLN A 113 -18.77 20.88 -7.86
CA GLN A 113 -20.04 21.00 -7.11
C GLN A 113 -20.90 19.75 -7.28
N LYS A 114 -21.08 19.28 -8.52
CA LYS A 114 -21.81 18.05 -8.86
C LYS A 114 -21.28 16.85 -8.05
N HIS A 115 -19.98 16.62 -8.11
CA HIS A 115 -19.38 15.41 -7.51
C HIS A 115 -19.22 15.49 -5.99
N ARG A 116 -19.18 16.70 -5.42
CA ARG A 116 -19.14 16.89 -3.96
C ARG A 116 -20.41 16.40 -3.28
N GLU A 117 -21.57 16.55 -3.90
CA GLU A 117 -22.83 16.07 -3.31
C GLU A 117 -22.91 14.53 -3.32
N VAL A 118 -22.43 13.88 -4.39
CA VAL A 118 -22.26 12.41 -4.42
C VAL A 118 -21.32 11.97 -3.30
N MET A 119 -20.16 12.62 -3.16
CA MET A 119 -19.17 12.29 -2.12
C MET A 119 -19.76 12.30 -0.72
N LYS A 120 -20.55 13.31 -0.37
CA LYS A 120 -21.18 13.40 0.97
C LYS A 120 -22.22 12.30 1.21
N SER A 121 -22.82 11.74 0.16
CA SER A 121 -23.81 10.67 0.26
C SER A 121 -23.20 9.29 0.52
N VAL A 122 -21.91 9.10 0.25
CA VAL A 122 -21.22 7.83 0.42
C VAL A 122 -20.85 7.63 1.88
N GLY A 123 -21.33 6.56 2.54
CA GLY A 123 -21.09 6.32 3.97
C GLY A 123 -19.60 6.30 4.35
N MET A 124 -18.73 5.82 3.45
CA MET A 124 -17.27 5.81 3.61
C MET A 124 -16.69 7.23 3.78
N PHE A 125 -17.29 8.26 3.16
CA PHE A 125 -16.88 9.65 3.37
C PHE A 125 -17.00 10.05 4.84
N GLY A 126 -18.11 9.67 5.49
CA GLY A 126 -18.32 9.92 6.92
C GLY A 126 -17.21 9.32 7.76
N VAL A 127 -16.97 8.01 7.63
CA VAL A 127 -15.93 7.27 8.36
C VAL A 127 -14.54 7.89 8.15
N LEU A 128 -14.15 8.11 6.89
CA LEU A 128 -12.83 8.66 6.57
C LEU A 128 -12.66 10.09 7.06
N SER A 129 -13.71 10.91 7.00
CA SER A 129 -13.66 12.27 7.50
C SER A 129 -13.59 12.29 9.03
N GLU A 130 -14.31 11.44 9.74
CA GLU A 130 -14.34 11.47 11.20
C GLU A 130 -13.10 10.81 11.80
N TYR A 131 -12.83 9.57 11.39
CA TYR A 131 -11.82 8.72 12.01
C TYR A 131 -10.56 8.52 11.15
N GLY A 132 -10.58 8.92 9.87
CA GLY A 132 -9.61 8.43 8.90
C GLY A 132 -9.80 6.94 8.65
N THR A 133 -8.77 6.26 8.15
CA THR A 133 -8.85 4.81 7.93
C THR A 133 -8.87 4.03 9.24
N ALA A 134 -8.42 4.62 10.36
CA ALA A 134 -8.45 3.99 11.68
C ALA A 134 -9.84 3.51 12.11
N GLY A 135 -10.92 4.15 11.62
CA GLY A 135 -12.30 3.74 11.88
C GLY A 135 -12.74 2.45 11.19
N ILE A 136 -11.88 1.85 10.36
CA ILE A 136 -12.14 0.57 9.69
C ILE A 136 -11.76 -0.61 10.61
N THR A 137 -10.80 -0.41 11.54
CA THR A 137 -10.07 -1.49 12.22
C THR A 137 -10.95 -2.47 12.98
N ALA A 138 -11.78 -1.99 13.92
CA ALA A 138 -12.64 -2.87 14.71
C ALA A 138 -13.75 -3.51 13.87
N GLY A 139 -14.28 -2.79 12.88
CA GLY A 139 -15.26 -3.32 11.93
C GLY A 139 -14.68 -4.46 11.09
N ALA A 140 -13.48 -4.28 10.56
CA ALA A 140 -12.74 -5.28 9.80
C ALA A 140 -12.43 -6.54 10.63
N VAL A 141 -12.07 -6.38 11.90
CA VAL A 141 -11.94 -7.54 12.82
C VAL A 141 -13.29 -8.25 12.99
N ALA A 142 -14.38 -7.52 13.23
CA ALA A 142 -15.69 -8.12 13.47
C ALA A 142 -16.22 -8.90 12.25
N THR A 143 -15.98 -8.42 11.03
CA THR A 143 -16.39 -9.08 9.79
C THR A 143 -15.44 -10.20 9.34
N GLY A 144 -14.23 -10.25 9.90
CA GLY A 144 -13.15 -11.15 9.49
C GLY A 144 -12.30 -10.62 8.32
N ASP A 145 -12.48 -9.36 7.90
CA ASP A 145 -11.63 -8.75 6.86
C ASP A 145 -10.18 -8.57 7.33
N ALA A 146 -9.99 -8.18 8.59
CA ALA A 146 -8.66 -7.99 9.15
C ALA A 146 -8.04 -9.36 9.49
N PRO A 147 -6.85 -9.70 8.97
CA PRO A 147 -6.15 -10.90 9.38
C PRO A 147 -5.67 -10.79 10.83
N ILE A 148 -5.66 -11.91 11.54
CA ILE A 148 -5.33 -11.98 12.96
C ILE A 148 -4.26 -13.05 13.17
N LYS A 149 -3.30 -12.78 14.06
CA LYS A 149 -2.27 -13.74 14.49
C LYS A 149 -1.53 -14.39 13.31
N ASN A 150 -0.86 -13.57 12.51
CA ASN A 150 -0.21 -13.96 11.24
C ASN A 150 -1.13 -14.80 10.32
N TRP A 151 -2.39 -14.39 10.13
CA TRP A 151 -3.42 -15.08 9.34
C TRP A 151 -3.91 -16.44 9.86
N ALA A 152 -3.44 -16.89 11.03
CA ALA A 152 -3.87 -18.16 11.63
C ALA A 152 -5.05 -18.00 12.59
N GLY A 153 -5.31 -16.79 13.09
CA GLY A 153 -6.34 -16.52 14.08
C GLY A 153 -7.68 -16.10 13.51
N THR A 154 -8.64 -15.94 14.41
CA THR A 154 -9.99 -15.43 14.13
C THR A 154 -10.35 -14.30 15.12
N PRO A 155 -11.50 -13.63 14.97
CA PRO A 155 -11.88 -12.52 15.85
C PRO A 155 -11.95 -12.88 17.34
N LYS A 156 -12.03 -14.18 17.67
CA LYS A 156 -11.96 -14.67 19.06
C LYS A 156 -10.61 -14.44 19.71
N ASP A 157 -9.52 -14.52 18.93
CA ASP A 157 -8.15 -14.33 19.42
C ASP A 157 -7.82 -12.86 19.72
N PHE A 158 -8.61 -11.93 19.19
CA PHE A 158 -8.38 -10.49 19.33
C PHE A 158 -9.66 -9.70 19.63
N SER A 159 -10.35 -10.10 20.70
CA SER A 159 -11.60 -9.46 21.16
C SER A 159 -11.47 -8.00 21.59
N THR A 160 -10.24 -7.49 21.74
CA THR A 160 -9.93 -6.14 22.20
C THR A 160 -9.68 -5.12 21.09
N ALA A 161 -10.02 -5.43 19.83
CA ALA A 161 -9.79 -4.57 18.67
C ALA A 161 -10.25 -3.11 18.82
N LYS A 162 -11.32 -2.84 19.60
CA LYS A 162 -11.78 -1.48 19.90
C LYS A 162 -10.74 -0.61 20.62
N LYS A 163 -9.77 -1.20 21.31
CA LYS A 163 -8.68 -0.47 21.98
C LYS A 163 -7.68 0.15 21.00
N ILE A 164 -7.69 -0.27 19.73
CA ILE A 164 -6.78 0.22 18.69
C ILE A 164 -7.54 0.80 17.48
N SER A 165 -8.82 1.13 17.65
CA SER A 165 -9.72 1.58 16.57
C SER A 165 -10.47 2.84 16.98
N ASP A 166 -11.02 3.56 16.01
CA ASP A 166 -12.00 4.63 16.22
C ASP A 166 -11.56 5.64 17.30
N ASP A 167 -12.38 5.81 18.34
CA ASP A 167 -12.18 6.72 19.47
C ASP A 167 -10.86 6.50 20.20
N ALA A 168 -10.33 5.27 20.26
CA ALA A 168 -9.05 5.02 20.92
C ALA A 168 -7.87 5.67 20.18
N VAL A 169 -7.94 5.71 18.85
CA VAL A 169 -6.92 6.40 18.03
C VAL A 169 -7.18 7.92 18.05
N ILE A 170 -8.45 8.33 18.05
CA ILE A 170 -8.81 9.76 18.16
C ILE A 170 -8.41 10.36 19.51
N ALA A 171 -8.46 9.58 20.59
CA ALA A 171 -8.04 10.02 21.92
C ALA A 171 -6.58 10.50 21.98
N ILE A 172 -5.71 9.95 21.13
CA ILE A 172 -4.30 10.37 21.02
C ILE A 172 -4.05 11.31 19.82
N GLN A 173 -5.09 11.68 19.07
CA GLN A 173 -4.99 12.58 17.91
C GLN A 173 -4.98 14.04 18.38
N ARG A 174 -3.86 14.75 18.18
CA ARG A 174 -3.73 16.17 18.54
C ARG A 174 -4.30 17.12 17.49
N ARG A 175 -4.29 16.70 16.22
CA ARG A 175 -4.67 17.56 15.09
C ARG A 175 -5.15 16.74 13.91
N LYS A 176 -6.16 17.23 13.19
CA LYS A 176 -6.60 16.70 11.90
C LYS A 176 -6.01 17.54 10.75
N TYR A 177 -5.72 16.91 9.62
CA TYR A 177 -5.27 17.61 8.41
C TYR A 177 -5.75 16.91 7.12
N ALA A 178 -5.60 17.59 5.99
CA ALA A 178 -5.92 17.06 4.68
C ALA A 178 -4.69 17.12 3.76
N CYS A 179 -4.60 16.17 2.81
CA CYS A 179 -3.69 16.33 1.66
C CYS A 179 -4.08 17.57 0.85
N TRP A 180 -3.17 18.01 -0.02
CA TRP A 180 -3.39 19.16 -0.89
C TRP A 180 -4.74 19.08 -1.61
N ARG A 181 -5.59 20.09 -1.37
CA ARG A 181 -6.96 20.25 -1.92
C ARG A 181 -7.94 19.10 -1.64
N CYS A 182 -7.64 18.18 -0.71
CA CYS A 182 -8.50 17.05 -0.40
C CYS A 182 -9.71 17.45 0.47
N PRO A 183 -10.96 17.20 0.04
CA PRO A 183 -12.16 17.50 0.83
C PRO A 183 -12.47 16.47 1.92
N ILE A 184 -11.88 15.27 1.88
CA ILE A 184 -12.13 14.18 2.84
C ILE A 184 -11.38 14.45 4.15
N GLY A 185 -10.08 14.78 4.05
CA GLY A 185 -9.25 15.08 5.21
C GLY A 185 -9.06 13.89 6.16
N CYS A 186 -8.70 12.70 5.65
CA CYS A 186 -8.52 11.50 6.48
C CYS A 186 -7.32 11.56 7.45
N GLY A 187 -6.37 12.46 7.20
CA GLY A 187 -5.10 12.55 7.92
C GLY A 187 -5.24 13.13 9.31
N GLY A 188 -4.36 12.71 10.21
CA GLY A 188 -4.23 13.30 11.53
C GLY A 188 -2.80 13.18 12.04
N GLU A 189 -2.48 13.99 13.03
CA GLU A 189 -1.24 13.91 13.80
C GLU A 189 -1.60 13.45 15.22
N THR A 190 -0.80 12.56 15.78
CA THR A 190 -0.94 11.99 17.12
C THR A 190 0.18 12.45 18.03
N GLU A 191 -0.09 12.41 19.34
CA GLU A 191 0.90 12.71 20.37
C GLU A 191 0.61 11.89 21.63
N VAL A 192 1.59 11.06 22.00
CA VAL A 192 1.70 10.44 23.32
C VAL A 192 2.79 11.23 24.04
N PRO A 193 2.45 12.04 25.05
CA PRO A 193 3.36 13.06 25.57
C PRO A 193 4.48 12.50 26.46
N GLU A 194 4.23 11.40 27.17
CA GLU A 194 5.14 10.86 28.18
C GLU A 194 5.10 9.32 28.23
N GLY A 195 5.97 8.73 29.05
CA GLY A 195 6.08 7.28 29.20
C GLY A 195 6.94 6.61 28.13
N LYS A 196 6.99 5.27 28.17
CA LYS A 196 7.87 4.46 27.30
C LYS A 196 7.53 4.56 25.80
N TYR A 197 6.31 4.99 25.47
CA TYR A 197 5.84 5.14 24.10
C TYR A 197 5.62 6.60 23.69
N ALA A 198 6.26 7.55 24.40
CA ALA A 198 6.21 8.94 24.03
C ALA A 198 6.64 9.13 22.56
N ALA A 199 5.74 9.72 21.76
CA ALA A 199 5.91 9.85 20.32
C ALA A 199 4.97 10.92 19.76
N LYS A 200 5.44 11.60 18.72
CA LYS A 200 4.68 12.60 17.97
C LYS A 200 4.83 12.32 16.49
N ASN A 201 3.74 11.99 15.82
CA ASN A 201 3.79 11.46 14.47
C ASN A 201 2.47 11.68 13.72
N HIS A 202 2.42 11.22 12.48
CA HIS A 202 1.19 10.97 11.76
C HIS A 202 0.38 9.87 12.45
N LYS A 203 -0.93 10.03 12.44
CA LYS A 203 -1.89 9.04 12.91
C LYS A 203 -1.68 7.74 12.13
N PRO A 204 -1.60 6.58 12.80
CA PRO A 204 -1.52 5.30 12.11
C PRO A 204 -2.77 5.07 11.25
N GLU A 205 -2.54 4.61 10.02
CA GLU A 205 -3.61 4.18 9.12
C GLU A 205 -4.08 2.75 9.50
N TYR A 206 -5.22 2.31 8.97
CA TYR A 206 -5.78 0.96 9.16
C TYR A 206 -4.74 -0.14 8.99
N GLU A 207 -3.95 -0.08 7.92
CA GLU A 207 -2.92 -1.07 7.61
C GLU A 207 -1.83 -1.15 8.70
N THR A 208 -1.44 -0.01 9.27
CA THR A 208 -0.51 0.05 10.40
C THR A 208 -1.14 -0.52 11.68
N LEU A 209 -2.41 -0.21 11.93
CA LEU A 209 -3.15 -0.74 13.09
C LEU A 209 -3.36 -2.26 12.99
N GLY A 210 -3.67 -2.78 11.80
CA GLY A 210 -3.80 -4.20 11.55
C GLY A 210 -2.46 -4.93 11.69
N THR A 211 -1.40 -4.44 11.04
CA THR A 211 -0.12 -5.15 11.00
C THR A 211 0.63 -5.14 12.34
N PHE A 212 0.56 -4.05 13.11
CA PHE A 212 1.18 -3.97 14.45
C PHE A 212 0.22 -4.33 15.59
N GLY A 213 -1.07 -4.50 15.30
CA GLY A 213 -2.11 -4.84 16.26
C GLY A 213 -2.69 -6.23 16.04
N THR A 214 -3.63 -6.38 15.10
CA THR A 214 -4.36 -7.64 14.88
C THR A 214 -3.45 -8.80 14.50
N MET A 215 -2.43 -8.55 13.67
CA MET A 215 -1.48 -9.55 13.22
C MET A 215 -0.54 -10.04 14.33
N THR A 216 -0.31 -9.24 15.36
CA THR A 216 0.62 -9.52 16.47
C THR A 216 -0.08 -9.72 17.83
N LEU A 217 -1.41 -9.62 17.86
CA LEU A 217 -2.26 -9.60 19.06
C LEU A 217 -1.92 -8.48 20.06
N ASN A 218 -1.44 -7.34 19.57
CA ASN A 218 -1.13 -6.17 20.38
C ASN A 218 -2.33 -5.20 20.44
N ASP A 219 -2.90 -5.01 21.62
CA ASP A 219 -4.04 -4.11 21.84
C ASP A 219 -3.67 -2.76 22.49
N ASN A 220 -2.37 -2.43 22.52
CA ASN A 220 -1.85 -1.18 23.06
C ASN A 220 -1.63 -0.14 21.96
N VAL A 221 -2.58 0.81 21.82
CA VAL A 221 -2.55 1.85 20.78
C VAL A 221 -1.33 2.76 20.84
N GLU A 222 -0.81 3.06 22.03
CA GLU A 222 0.38 3.91 22.19
C GLU A 222 1.63 3.22 21.64
N SER A 223 1.78 1.92 21.89
CA SER A 223 2.89 1.13 21.34
C SER A 223 2.81 1.02 19.81
N ILE A 224 1.61 0.87 19.24
CA ILE A 224 1.40 0.87 17.79
C ILE A 224 1.74 2.25 17.21
N ASN A 225 1.33 3.32 17.89
CA ASN A 225 1.69 4.68 17.51
C ASN A 225 3.22 4.90 17.54
N LYS A 226 3.93 4.31 18.51
CA LYS A 226 5.39 4.33 18.57
C LYS A 226 6.03 3.54 17.43
N ALA A 227 5.55 2.35 17.11
CA ALA A 227 6.03 1.57 15.97
C ALA A 227 5.81 2.32 14.63
N ASN A 228 4.67 2.99 14.48
CA ASN A 228 4.38 3.86 13.33
C ASN A 228 5.38 5.03 13.23
N GLU A 229 5.76 5.63 14.36
CA GLU A 229 6.74 6.72 14.41
C GLU A 229 8.13 6.28 14.02
N ILE A 230 8.57 5.11 14.52
CA ILE A 230 9.84 4.50 14.11
C ILE A 230 9.84 4.26 12.59
N CYS A 231 8.77 3.67 12.04
CA CYS A 231 8.69 3.40 10.60
C CYS A 231 8.71 4.68 9.76
N ASN A 232 7.95 5.71 10.15
CA ASN A 232 7.92 6.97 9.40
C ASN A 232 9.27 7.68 9.41
N ARG A 233 9.95 7.73 10.56
CA ARG A 233 11.28 8.35 10.67
C ARG A 233 12.33 7.58 9.90
N ALA A 234 12.35 6.27 10.06
CA ALA A 234 13.31 5.43 9.37
C ALA A 234 13.03 5.38 7.85
N GLY A 235 11.78 5.60 7.41
CA GLY A 235 11.37 5.35 6.04
C GLY A 235 11.26 3.85 5.77
N LEU A 236 10.39 3.19 6.55
CA LEU A 236 10.02 1.78 6.40
C LEU A 236 8.55 1.63 6.01
N ASP A 237 8.24 0.60 5.23
CA ASP A 237 6.87 0.15 5.02
C ASP A 237 6.29 -0.44 6.30
N THR A 238 5.21 0.13 6.82
CA THR A 238 4.56 -0.38 8.03
C THR A 238 3.95 -1.76 7.83
N ILE A 239 3.32 -2.02 6.67
CA ILE A 239 2.68 -3.31 6.37
C ILE A 239 3.71 -4.41 6.46
N SER A 240 4.75 -4.31 5.64
CA SER A 240 5.76 -5.35 5.50
C SER A 240 6.62 -5.49 6.75
N THR A 241 6.89 -4.39 7.49
CA THR A 241 7.57 -4.45 8.79
C THR A 241 6.75 -5.21 9.83
N GLY A 242 5.47 -4.87 10.02
CA GLY A 242 4.61 -5.55 10.99
C GLY A 242 4.32 -7.01 10.63
N CYS A 243 4.12 -7.32 9.35
CA CYS A 243 3.95 -8.70 8.87
C CYS A 243 5.21 -9.53 9.12
N THR A 244 6.40 -8.95 8.91
CA THR A 244 7.68 -9.62 9.19
C THR A 244 7.87 -9.88 10.70
N ILE A 245 7.41 -8.96 11.55
CA ILE A 245 7.42 -9.16 13.01
C ILE A 245 6.42 -10.25 13.42
N ALA A 246 5.20 -10.26 12.85
CA ALA A 246 4.21 -11.30 13.12
C ALA A 246 4.72 -12.70 12.71
N PHE A 247 5.42 -12.79 11.57
CA PHE A 247 6.14 -13.99 11.14
C PHE A 247 7.19 -14.44 12.18
N ALA A 248 8.01 -13.51 12.68
CA ALA A 248 9.02 -13.82 13.69
C ALA A 248 8.41 -14.28 15.03
N ILE A 249 7.30 -13.68 15.44
CA ILE A 249 6.54 -14.11 16.63
C ILE A 249 5.99 -15.53 16.43
N GLU A 250 5.43 -15.86 15.27
CA GLU A 250 4.98 -17.24 15.01
C GLU A 250 6.15 -18.22 15.02
N CYS A 251 7.29 -17.88 14.41
CA CYS A 251 8.47 -18.73 14.46
C CYS A 251 8.97 -18.97 15.90
N PHE A 252 8.86 -17.97 16.78
CA PHE A 252 9.19 -18.11 18.20
C PHE A 252 8.18 -19.01 18.93
N GLU A 253 6.87 -18.84 18.71
CA GLU A 253 5.82 -19.72 19.26
C GLU A 253 6.04 -21.19 18.83
N ARG A 254 6.51 -21.42 17.60
CA ARG A 254 6.81 -22.75 17.04
C ARG A 254 8.13 -23.34 17.54
N GLY A 255 8.92 -22.59 18.31
CA GLY A 255 10.25 -23.00 18.76
C GLY A 255 11.30 -23.03 17.65
N ILE A 256 11.01 -22.44 16.49
CA ILE A 256 11.99 -22.26 15.41
C ILE A 256 12.98 -21.18 15.80
N LEU A 257 12.51 -20.07 16.39
CA LEU A 257 13.35 -19.05 17.00
C LEU A 257 13.40 -19.24 18.50
N THR A 258 14.59 -19.03 19.07
CA THR A 258 14.83 -19.03 20.51
C THR A 258 15.13 -17.63 21.03
N THR A 259 15.13 -17.44 22.35
CA THR A 259 15.57 -16.17 22.96
C THR A 259 17.02 -15.82 22.61
N GLU A 260 17.87 -16.81 22.38
CA GLU A 260 19.25 -16.59 21.96
C GLU A 260 19.32 -16.05 20.52
N ASP A 261 18.54 -16.66 19.60
CA ASP A 261 18.45 -16.21 18.20
C ASP A 261 18.02 -14.74 18.09
N THR A 262 17.15 -14.28 19.00
CA THR A 262 16.57 -12.94 19.00
C THR A 262 17.35 -11.93 19.84
N GLY A 263 18.52 -12.31 20.38
CA GLY A 263 19.33 -11.42 21.21
C GLY A 263 18.67 -11.05 22.55
N GLY A 264 17.83 -11.93 23.08
CA GLY A 264 17.15 -11.75 24.38
C GLY A 264 15.67 -11.39 24.27
N LEU A 265 15.16 -11.05 23.08
CA LEU A 265 13.77 -10.65 22.91
C LEU A 265 12.81 -11.82 23.09
N GLN A 266 11.78 -11.62 23.92
CA GLN A 266 10.66 -12.56 24.08
C GLN A 266 9.58 -12.25 23.03
N LEU A 267 9.72 -12.83 21.84
CA LEU A 267 8.79 -12.61 20.72
C LEU A 267 7.49 -13.41 20.90
N THR A 268 6.70 -13.08 21.93
CA THR A 268 5.39 -13.69 22.18
C THR A 268 4.26 -12.79 21.70
N TRP A 269 3.13 -13.39 21.31
CA TRP A 269 1.94 -12.63 20.91
C TRP A 269 1.51 -11.61 21.98
N GLY A 270 1.19 -10.40 21.54
CA GLY A 270 0.78 -9.28 22.39
C GLY A 270 1.91 -8.62 23.19
N ASN A 271 3.16 -9.09 23.10
CA ASN A 271 4.30 -8.44 23.77
C ASN A 271 4.72 -7.16 23.03
N HIS A 272 3.99 -6.08 23.32
CA HIS A 272 4.19 -4.78 22.72
C HIS A 272 5.60 -4.20 22.92
N GLU A 273 6.31 -4.55 24.00
CA GLU A 273 7.68 -4.08 24.24
C GLU A 273 8.65 -4.71 23.25
N ALA A 274 8.58 -6.04 23.08
CA ALA A 274 9.41 -6.76 22.13
C ALA A 274 9.09 -6.37 20.67
N ILE A 275 7.82 -6.09 20.36
CA ILE A 275 7.40 -5.62 19.02
C ILE A 275 8.03 -4.26 18.70
N VAL A 276 7.94 -3.29 19.61
CA VAL A 276 8.50 -1.95 19.42
C VAL A 276 10.03 -2.02 19.34
N GLU A 277 10.67 -2.79 20.22
CA GLU A 277 12.13 -2.98 20.20
C GLU A 277 12.61 -3.64 18.90
N LEU A 278 11.93 -4.69 18.42
CA LEU A 278 12.29 -5.32 17.15
C LEU A 278 12.07 -4.36 15.97
N THR A 279 11.04 -3.53 16.01
CA THR A 279 10.81 -2.47 15.01
C THR A 279 11.99 -1.50 14.97
N GLN A 280 12.51 -1.09 16.14
CA GLN A 280 13.70 -0.24 16.24
C GLN A 280 14.95 -0.93 15.71
N GLN A 281 15.17 -2.21 16.06
CA GLN A 281 16.30 -2.98 15.52
C GLN A 281 16.26 -3.11 13.99
N ILE A 282 15.06 -3.27 13.41
CA ILE A 282 14.86 -3.26 11.95
C ILE A 282 15.18 -1.88 11.40
N ALA A 283 14.70 -0.80 12.02
CA ALA A 283 15.00 0.58 11.62
C ALA A 283 16.49 0.89 11.64
N ASP A 284 17.24 0.37 12.62
CA ASP A 284 18.67 0.62 12.79
C ASP A 284 19.54 -0.38 12.00
N GLY A 285 18.99 -1.53 11.60
CA GLY A 285 19.73 -2.59 10.91
C GLY A 285 20.71 -3.33 11.82
N VAL A 286 20.36 -3.51 13.10
CA VAL A 286 21.18 -4.14 14.14
C VAL A 286 20.50 -5.36 14.74
N GLY A 287 21.23 -6.15 15.52
CA GLY A 287 20.68 -7.30 16.24
C GLY A 287 19.90 -8.25 15.34
N PHE A 288 18.74 -8.70 15.83
CA PHE A 288 17.85 -9.56 15.06
C PHE A 288 17.13 -8.79 13.93
N GLY A 289 16.97 -7.47 14.08
CA GLY A 289 16.41 -6.61 13.04
C GLY A 289 17.22 -6.64 11.73
N LYS A 290 18.54 -6.85 11.80
CA LYS A 290 19.38 -7.05 10.60
C LYS A 290 18.99 -8.29 9.79
N VAL A 291 18.49 -9.34 10.44
CA VAL A 291 18.02 -10.56 9.77
C VAL A 291 16.73 -10.27 9.01
N LEU A 292 15.86 -9.44 9.58
CA LEU A 292 14.49 -9.19 9.12
C LEU A 292 14.30 -7.94 8.23
N GLN A 293 15.31 -7.07 8.10
CA GLN A 293 15.19 -5.80 7.37
C GLN A 293 14.79 -5.90 5.90
N ASP A 294 14.81 -7.12 5.33
CA ASP A 294 14.49 -7.40 3.93
C ASP A 294 13.17 -8.18 3.74
N GLY A 295 12.31 -8.18 4.77
CA GLY A 295 10.99 -8.80 4.73
C GLY A 295 10.96 -10.26 5.16
N ALA A 296 9.76 -10.82 5.27
CA ALA A 296 9.49 -12.16 5.78
C ALA A 296 10.08 -13.25 4.87
N LYS A 297 10.03 -13.06 3.55
CA LYS A 297 10.61 -14.03 2.59
C LYS A 297 12.11 -14.21 2.81
N ILE A 298 12.87 -13.11 2.77
CA ILE A 298 14.32 -13.14 2.94
C ILE A 298 14.70 -13.47 4.38
N GLY A 299 13.89 -13.00 5.35
CA GLY A 299 14.02 -13.39 6.75
C GLY A 299 13.92 -14.90 6.95
N ALA A 300 12.93 -15.55 6.35
CA ALA A 300 12.75 -17.00 6.39
C ALA A 300 13.93 -17.74 5.73
N GLU A 301 14.43 -17.27 4.59
CA GLU A 301 15.62 -17.83 3.94
C GLU A 301 16.86 -17.79 4.85
N ARG A 302 17.02 -16.70 5.62
CA ARG A 302 18.12 -16.53 6.58
C ARG A 302 17.96 -17.38 7.85
N ILE A 303 16.73 -17.53 8.33
CA ILE A 303 16.41 -18.31 9.53
C ILE A 303 16.46 -19.82 9.26
N GLY A 304 16.01 -20.23 8.07
CA GLY A 304 15.87 -21.63 7.67
C GLY A 304 14.88 -22.38 8.56
N ARG A 305 15.16 -23.67 8.83
CA ARG A 305 14.43 -24.50 9.81
C ARG A 305 12.91 -24.61 9.56
N GLY A 306 12.48 -24.58 8.30
CA GLY A 306 11.06 -24.65 7.94
C GLY A 306 10.29 -23.36 8.19
N SER A 307 10.96 -22.25 8.51
CA SER A 307 10.31 -20.97 8.75
C SER A 307 9.55 -20.42 7.54
N GLU A 308 9.90 -20.85 6.32
CA GLU A 308 9.21 -20.46 5.09
C GLU A 308 7.71 -20.77 5.09
N GLU A 309 7.25 -21.75 5.88
CA GLU A 309 5.83 -22.07 6.05
C GLU A 309 5.03 -20.92 6.68
N TYR A 310 5.68 -20.08 7.48
CA TYR A 310 5.06 -19.01 8.25
C TYR A 310 5.24 -17.61 7.62
N ALA A 311 6.01 -17.51 6.54
CA ALA A 311 6.22 -16.27 5.82
C ALA A 311 5.06 -15.99 4.84
N ILE A 312 4.15 -15.08 5.22
CA ILE A 312 2.93 -14.81 4.43
C ILE A 312 3.17 -13.69 3.42
N HIS A 313 3.58 -14.09 2.20
CA HIS A 313 3.88 -13.18 1.11
C HIS A 313 3.41 -13.73 -0.25
N ILE A 314 3.36 -12.88 -1.28
CA ILE A 314 3.20 -13.29 -2.68
C ILE A 314 4.37 -12.69 -3.47
N ALA A 315 5.21 -13.55 -4.03
CA ALA A 315 6.44 -13.18 -4.73
C ALA A 315 7.40 -12.25 -3.94
N GLY A 316 7.40 -12.35 -2.61
CA GLY A 316 8.27 -11.59 -1.71
C GLY A 316 7.62 -10.34 -1.10
N GLU A 317 6.43 -9.95 -1.54
CA GLU A 317 5.69 -8.83 -0.96
C GLU A 317 4.67 -9.35 0.07
N GLU A 318 4.71 -8.84 1.30
CA GLU A 318 3.82 -9.26 2.38
C GLU A 318 2.34 -8.97 2.05
N VAL A 319 1.43 -9.83 2.51
CA VAL A 319 -0.01 -9.65 2.23
C VAL A 319 -0.60 -8.58 3.15
N PRO A 320 -1.35 -7.58 2.64
CA PRO A 320 -1.91 -6.49 3.41
C PRO A 320 -3.20 -6.87 4.14
N MET A 321 -3.77 -5.97 4.93
CA MET A 321 -4.74 -6.28 5.97
C MET A 321 -6.18 -6.54 5.48
N HIS A 322 -6.39 -7.01 4.26
CA HIS A 322 -7.71 -7.37 3.74
C HIS A 322 -7.78 -8.84 3.31
N ASP A 323 -8.75 -9.58 3.84
CA ASP A 323 -8.87 -11.02 3.72
C ASP A 323 -9.66 -11.44 2.47
N PRO A 324 -9.03 -12.16 1.51
CA PRO A 324 -9.74 -12.67 0.34
C PRO A 324 -10.88 -13.63 0.68
N ARG A 325 -10.89 -14.25 1.87
CA ARG A 325 -12.01 -15.09 2.30
C ARG A 325 -13.27 -14.25 2.55
N LEU A 326 -13.16 -12.96 2.89
CA LEU A 326 -14.33 -12.07 2.98
C LEU A 326 -14.72 -11.49 1.61
N ASN A 327 -13.73 -11.08 0.81
CA ASN A 327 -13.93 -10.52 -0.53
C ASN A 327 -13.07 -11.30 -1.55
N PRO A 328 -13.58 -12.42 -2.11
CA PRO A 328 -12.83 -13.33 -2.99
C PRO A 328 -12.10 -12.68 -4.16
N GLY A 329 -12.62 -11.56 -4.68
CA GLY A 329 -11.97 -10.78 -5.74
C GLY A 329 -10.55 -10.28 -5.40
N LEU A 330 -10.20 -10.21 -4.11
CA LEU A 330 -8.86 -9.81 -3.66
C LEU A 330 -7.81 -10.84 -4.05
N ALA A 331 -8.13 -12.13 -4.03
CA ALA A 331 -7.15 -13.18 -4.29
C ALA A 331 -6.59 -13.09 -5.70
N ALA A 332 -7.46 -12.90 -6.70
CA ALA A 332 -7.05 -12.70 -8.08
C ALA A 332 -6.19 -11.43 -8.24
N SER A 333 -6.54 -10.32 -7.57
CA SER A 333 -5.75 -9.09 -7.67
C SER A 333 -4.42 -9.13 -6.96
N TYR A 334 -4.35 -9.78 -5.79
CA TYR A 334 -3.10 -10.02 -5.09
C TYR A 334 -2.13 -10.86 -5.92
N LYS A 335 -2.65 -11.75 -6.78
CA LYS A 335 -1.83 -12.55 -7.70
C LYS A 335 -1.45 -11.78 -8.97
N MET A 336 -2.44 -11.19 -9.63
CA MET A 336 -2.33 -10.76 -11.02
C MET A 336 -1.97 -9.29 -11.23
N ASP A 337 -2.01 -8.43 -10.20
CA ASP A 337 -1.45 -7.08 -10.36
C ASP A 337 0.06 -7.16 -10.61
N ALA A 338 0.56 -6.29 -11.51
CA ALA A 338 1.99 -6.26 -11.83
C ALA A 338 2.89 -5.99 -10.60
N THR A 339 2.32 -5.42 -9.53
CA THR A 339 2.88 -5.39 -8.19
C THR A 339 2.02 -6.26 -7.27
N PRO A 340 2.44 -7.52 -6.97
CA PRO A 340 1.61 -8.48 -6.25
C PRO A 340 1.31 -8.05 -4.81
N ALA A 341 0.40 -8.77 -4.16
CA ALA A 341 -0.02 -8.53 -2.77
C ALA A 341 -0.43 -7.07 -2.48
N ARG A 342 -1.09 -6.40 -3.43
CA ARG A 342 -1.50 -5.00 -3.29
C ARG A 342 -3.02 -4.87 -3.18
N HIS A 343 -3.53 -4.40 -2.04
CA HIS A 343 -4.96 -4.11 -1.86
C HIS A 343 -5.34 -2.76 -2.49
N THR A 344 -4.37 -1.84 -2.61
CA THR A 344 -4.60 -0.54 -3.26
C THR A 344 -4.75 -0.64 -4.77
N GLN A 345 -4.65 -1.84 -5.34
CA GLN A 345 -5.14 -2.13 -6.68
C GLN A 345 -6.60 -2.57 -6.61
N MET A 346 -7.48 -1.81 -7.25
CA MET A 346 -8.92 -2.10 -7.25
C MET A 346 -9.22 -3.28 -8.18
N SER A 347 -10.19 -4.11 -7.79
CA SER A 347 -10.63 -5.29 -8.54
C SER A 347 -12.11 -5.59 -8.28
N ALA A 348 -12.57 -6.80 -8.62
CA ALA A 348 -13.89 -7.28 -8.23
C ALA A 348 -14.20 -7.11 -6.73
N TRP A 349 -13.17 -7.15 -5.86
CA TRP A 349 -13.36 -6.96 -4.42
C TRP A 349 -13.96 -5.59 -4.08
N SER A 350 -13.67 -4.57 -4.88
CA SER A 350 -14.19 -3.22 -4.64
C SER A 350 -15.71 -3.17 -4.82
N VAL A 351 -16.28 -4.03 -5.67
CA VAL A 351 -17.74 -4.18 -5.80
C VAL A 351 -18.29 -5.04 -4.66
N GLU A 352 -17.61 -6.16 -4.34
CA GLU A 352 -18.01 -7.06 -3.25
C GLU A 352 -18.08 -6.36 -1.89
N GLY A 353 -17.09 -5.51 -1.61
CA GLY A 353 -16.92 -4.73 -0.39
C GLY A 353 -17.55 -3.34 -0.42
N GLN A 354 -18.31 -2.98 -1.48
CA GLN A 354 -18.97 -1.67 -1.61
C GLN A 354 -18.00 -0.47 -1.54
N PHE A 355 -16.82 -0.63 -2.12
CA PHE A 355 -15.77 0.40 -2.21
C PHE A 355 -15.66 1.00 -3.63
N ALA A 356 -16.35 0.44 -4.62
CA ALA A 356 -16.37 0.96 -5.98
C ALA A 356 -17.15 2.30 -6.07
N PRO A 357 -16.73 3.23 -6.95
CA PRO A 357 -17.44 4.48 -7.23
C PRO A 357 -18.92 4.22 -7.60
N PRO A 358 -19.87 5.02 -7.09
CA PRO A 358 -21.25 4.97 -7.56
C PRO A 358 -21.34 5.14 -9.08
N GLY A 359 -22.15 4.29 -9.72
CA GLY A 359 -22.36 4.28 -11.17
C GLY A 359 -21.30 3.53 -11.99
N LEU A 360 -20.26 2.94 -11.35
CA LEU A 360 -19.30 2.10 -12.06
C LEU A 360 -19.87 0.70 -12.33
N TYR A 361 -20.53 0.11 -11.33
CA TYR A 361 -21.14 -1.22 -11.44
C TYR A 361 -22.32 -1.35 -10.46
N ASP A 362 -23.54 -1.36 -10.98
CA ASP A 362 -24.76 -1.30 -10.15
C ASP A 362 -25.43 -2.67 -9.90
N LYS A 363 -24.89 -3.75 -10.48
CA LYS A 363 -25.49 -5.08 -10.32
C LYS A 363 -25.07 -5.69 -8.99
N LYS A 364 -26.01 -6.32 -8.29
CA LYS A 364 -25.71 -7.13 -7.10
C LYS A 364 -24.80 -8.30 -7.50
N VAL A 365 -23.73 -8.48 -6.74
CA VAL A 365 -22.76 -9.57 -6.92
C VAL A 365 -22.90 -10.53 -5.74
N ASP A 366 -23.03 -11.83 -6.04
CA ASP A 366 -22.71 -12.84 -5.03
C ASP A 366 -21.18 -12.89 -4.91
N ARG A 367 -20.66 -12.53 -3.74
CA ARG A 367 -19.22 -12.48 -3.52
C ARG A 367 -18.58 -13.88 -3.59
N TYR A 368 -19.31 -14.94 -3.30
CA TYR A 368 -18.79 -16.31 -3.22
C TYR A 368 -19.02 -17.13 -4.50
N ASP A 369 -19.76 -16.62 -5.48
CA ASP A 369 -19.75 -17.19 -6.83
C ASP A 369 -18.44 -16.80 -7.51
N PRO A 370 -17.55 -17.75 -7.87
CA PRO A 370 -16.29 -17.41 -8.50
C PRO A 370 -16.45 -16.92 -9.95
N LYS A 371 -17.63 -17.08 -10.56
CA LYS A 371 -17.87 -16.75 -11.96
C LYS A 371 -18.26 -15.29 -12.18
N GLY A 372 -17.93 -14.78 -13.36
CA GLY A 372 -18.18 -13.40 -13.78
C GLY A 372 -17.30 -12.36 -13.08
N LYS A 373 -16.32 -12.80 -12.28
CA LYS A 373 -15.41 -11.92 -11.53
C LYS A 373 -14.36 -11.31 -12.45
N GLY A 374 -13.92 -12.02 -13.48
CA GLY A 374 -12.93 -11.50 -14.43
C GLY A 374 -13.36 -10.20 -15.10
N LYS A 375 -14.63 -10.13 -15.53
CA LYS A 375 -15.21 -8.94 -16.15
C LYS A 375 -15.26 -7.75 -15.21
N ILE A 376 -15.66 -7.98 -13.95
CA ILE A 376 -15.71 -6.93 -12.92
C ILE A 376 -14.30 -6.46 -12.61
N TYR A 377 -13.34 -7.38 -12.48
CA TYR A 377 -11.94 -7.06 -12.26
C TYR A 377 -11.41 -6.18 -13.40
N ARG A 378 -11.55 -6.57 -14.67
CA ARG A 378 -11.16 -5.74 -15.82
C ARG A 378 -11.71 -4.32 -15.72
N LEU A 379 -13.04 -4.19 -15.57
CA LEU A 379 -13.70 -2.89 -15.51
C LEU A 379 -13.15 -2.00 -14.39
N VAL A 380 -13.10 -2.53 -13.17
CA VAL A 380 -12.71 -1.77 -11.98
C VAL A 380 -11.22 -1.42 -12.01
N SER A 381 -10.36 -2.37 -12.36
CA SER A 381 -8.91 -2.17 -12.41
C SER A 381 -8.51 -1.16 -13.49
N ASN A 382 -9.14 -1.22 -14.67
CA ASN A 382 -8.90 -0.27 -15.75
C ASN A 382 -9.31 1.15 -15.34
N HIS A 383 -10.52 1.31 -14.81
CA HIS A 383 -10.97 2.61 -14.33
C HIS A 383 -10.03 3.19 -13.27
N TYR A 384 -9.58 2.34 -12.33
CA TYR A 384 -8.67 2.77 -11.29
C TYR A 384 -7.27 3.12 -11.82
N HIS A 385 -6.71 2.37 -12.77
CA HIS A 385 -5.42 2.70 -13.39
C HIS A 385 -5.41 4.09 -14.01
N THR A 386 -6.45 4.44 -14.76
CA THR A 386 -6.59 5.79 -15.34
C THR A 386 -6.67 6.84 -14.24
N SER A 387 -7.47 6.59 -13.20
CA SER A 387 -7.66 7.50 -12.07
C SER A 387 -6.36 7.73 -11.28
N ALA A 388 -5.62 6.66 -10.99
CA ALA A 388 -4.35 6.70 -10.28
C ALA A 388 -3.28 7.46 -11.09
N CYS A 389 -3.19 7.23 -12.40
CA CYS A 389 -2.27 7.96 -13.28
C CYS A 389 -2.63 9.45 -13.41
N ALA A 390 -3.90 9.82 -13.25
CA ALA A 390 -4.33 11.22 -13.18
C ALA A 390 -4.01 11.90 -11.83
N GLY A 391 -3.48 11.15 -10.85
CA GLY A 391 -3.15 11.66 -9.52
C GLY A 391 -4.33 11.70 -8.54
N LEU A 392 -5.45 11.02 -8.85
CA LEU A 392 -6.60 10.96 -7.97
C LEU A 392 -6.32 10.00 -6.80
N CYS A 393 -6.58 10.46 -5.57
CA CYS A 393 -6.53 9.62 -4.37
C CYS A 393 -7.55 8.47 -4.46
N MET A 394 -7.17 7.28 -4.01
CA MET A 394 -8.05 6.09 -3.94
C MET A 394 -9.36 6.35 -3.20
N PHE A 395 -9.33 7.09 -2.09
CA PHE A 395 -10.54 7.47 -1.36
C PHE A 395 -11.36 8.54 -2.08
N GLY A 396 -10.70 9.40 -2.86
CA GLY A 396 -11.38 10.29 -3.78
C GLY A 396 -12.11 9.49 -4.84
N TRP A 397 -11.43 8.52 -5.45
CA TRP A 397 -12.01 7.61 -6.44
C TRP A 397 -13.23 6.87 -5.88
N SER A 398 -13.15 6.25 -4.69
CA SER A 398 -14.26 5.47 -4.12
C SER A 398 -15.48 6.31 -3.75
N CYS A 399 -15.29 7.59 -3.40
CA CYS A 399 -16.38 8.45 -2.93
C CYS A 399 -16.96 9.34 -4.04
N LEU A 400 -16.25 9.57 -5.15
CA LEU A 400 -16.77 10.31 -6.30
C LEU A 400 -17.62 9.38 -7.18
N SER A 401 -18.48 9.92 -8.05
CA SER A 401 -19.13 9.10 -9.07
C SER A 401 -18.13 8.63 -10.14
N ALA A 402 -18.45 7.53 -10.83
CA ALA A 402 -17.57 6.95 -11.84
C ALA A 402 -17.17 7.94 -12.95
N ASP A 403 -18.07 8.83 -13.36
CA ASP A 403 -17.81 9.83 -14.40
C ASP A 403 -16.94 11.01 -13.94
N ALA A 404 -16.64 11.14 -12.63
CA ALA A 404 -15.84 12.25 -12.11
C ALA A 404 -14.44 12.33 -12.74
N ILE A 405 -13.81 11.20 -13.05
CA ILE A 405 -12.51 11.19 -13.73
C ILE A 405 -12.62 11.70 -15.18
N CYS A 406 -13.75 11.49 -15.85
CA CYS A 406 -13.99 11.99 -17.21
C CYS A 406 -14.06 13.52 -17.21
N ASP A 407 -14.83 14.10 -16.30
CA ASP A 407 -14.94 15.54 -16.11
C ASP A 407 -13.57 16.13 -15.76
N CYS A 408 -12.86 15.54 -14.78
CA CYS A 408 -11.54 16.00 -14.37
C CYS A 408 -10.53 16.05 -15.52
N LEU A 409 -10.43 14.99 -16.33
CA LEU A 409 -9.53 14.94 -17.47
C LEU A 409 -9.95 15.89 -18.59
N THR A 410 -11.25 16.01 -18.84
CA THR A 410 -11.79 16.88 -19.89
C THR A 410 -11.47 18.34 -19.62
N TYR A 411 -11.85 18.86 -18.45
CA TYR A 411 -11.67 20.26 -18.12
C TYR A 411 -10.20 20.62 -17.83
N THR A 412 -9.37 19.64 -17.44
CA THR A 412 -7.92 19.86 -17.30
C THR A 412 -7.22 19.95 -18.66
N THR A 413 -7.54 19.05 -19.60
CA THR A 413 -6.76 18.88 -20.84
C THR A 413 -7.39 19.53 -22.08
N GLY A 414 -8.68 19.90 -22.02
CA GLY A 414 -9.45 20.40 -23.16
C GLY A 414 -9.86 19.32 -24.16
N LYS A 415 -9.62 18.03 -23.86
CA LYS A 415 -10.01 16.88 -24.69
C LYS A 415 -11.17 16.17 -24.04
N GLN A 416 -12.24 15.88 -24.78
CA GLN A 416 -13.36 15.11 -24.25
C GLN A 416 -12.91 13.72 -23.84
N PHE A 417 -13.24 13.33 -22.60
CA PHE A 417 -13.10 11.95 -22.11
C PHE A 417 -14.48 11.35 -21.83
N THR A 418 -14.62 10.07 -22.12
CA THR A 418 -15.76 9.22 -21.78
C THR A 418 -15.33 8.05 -20.88
N LEU A 419 -16.29 7.32 -20.29
CA LEU A 419 -15.97 6.10 -19.53
C LEU A 419 -15.32 5.02 -20.41
N GLU A 420 -15.61 4.99 -21.70
CA GLU A 420 -14.95 4.08 -22.66
C GLU A 420 -13.47 4.47 -22.85
N ASP A 421 -13.15 5.76 -22.95
CA ASP A 421 -11.77 6.23 -23.01
C ASP A 421 -10.99 5.91 -21.73
N VAL A 422 -11.67 6.01 -20.58
CA VAL A 422 -11.12 5.67 -19.26
C VAL A 422 -10.82 4.17 -19.16
N ASP A 423 -11.75 3.30 -19.57
CA ASP A 423 -11.54 1.85 -19.61
C ASP A 423 -10.40 1.48 -20.57
N ARG A 424 -10.40 2.03 -21.79
CA ARG A 424 -9.37 1.77 -22.80
C ARG A 424 -7.99 2.24 -22.35
N THR A 425 -7.90 3.37 -21.66
CA THR A 425 -6.64 3.89 -21.09
C THR A 425 -6.14 2.99 -19.97
N GLY A 426 -7.03 2.55 -19.10
CA GLY A 426 -6.72 1.59 -18.04
C GLY A 426 -6.21 0.26 -18.57
N TRP A 427 -6.88 -0.27 -19.60
CA TRP A 427 -6.49 -1.51 -20.26
C TRP A 427 -5.09 -1.43 -20.89
N ARG A 428 -4.76 -0.27 -21.49
CA ARG A 428 -3.42 0.02 -21.99
C ARG A 428 -2.38 0.02 -20.88
N ILE A 429 -2.67 0.69 -19.75
CA ILE A 429 -1.76 0.77 -18.60
C ILE A 429 -1.53 -0.62 -18.01
N ALA A 430 -2.59 -1.39 -17.75
CA ALA A 430 -2.52 -2.74 -17.22
C ALA A 430 -1.69 -3.66 -18.12
N SER A 431 -1.94 -3.63 -19.43
CA SER A 431 -1.22 -4.46 -20.41
C SER A 431 0.25 -4.08 -20.51
N LEU A 432 0.58 -2.78 -20.47
CA LEU A 432 1.98 -2.33 -20.48
C LEU A 432 2.72 -2.73 -19.19
N ARG A 433 2.07 -2.62 -18.03
CA ARG A 433 2.64 -3.06 -16.75
C ARG A 433 2.88 -4.58 -16.73
N MET A 434 1.94 -5.37 -17.23
CA MET A 434 2.12 -6.83 -17.31
C MET A 434 3.20 -7.21 -18.34
N ALA A 435 3.24 -6.55 -19.49
CA ALA A 435 4.29 -6.78 -20.48
C ALA A 435 5.69 -6.49 -19.93
N PHE A 436 5.84 -5.46 -19.09
CA PHE A 436 7.10 -5.21 -18.38
C PHE A 436 7.50 -6.42 -17.52
N ASN A 437 6.58 -6.95 -16.70
CA ASN A 437 6.87 -8.13 -15.88
C ASN A 437 7.29 -9.33 -16.73
N ILE A 438 6.55 -9.64 -17.79
CA ILE A 438 6.87 -10.76 -18.69
C ILE A 438 8.25 -10.60 -19.32
N ARG A 439 8.59 -9.39 -19.80
CA ARG A 439 9.92 -9.09 -20.36
C ARG A 439 11.05 -9.33 -19.34
N GLU A 440 10.81 -8.97 -18.08
CA GLU A 440 11.76 -9.22 -16.98
C GLU A 440 11.73 -10.67 -16.46
N GLY A 441 11.00 -11.58 -17.12
CA GLY A 441 10.89 -12.98 -16.72
C GLY A 441 9.96 -13.25 -15.53
N VAL A 442 9.16 -12.27 -15.14
CA VAL A 442 8.20 -12.37 -14.03
C VAL A 442 6.84 -12.75 -14.57
N ARG A 443 6.40 -13.99 -14.28
CA ARG A 443 5.08 -14.51 -14.66
C ARG A 443 4.17 -14.60 -13.45
N ASN A 444 3.29 -13.62 -13.30
CA ASN A 444 2.34 -13.56 -12.19
C ASN A 444 1.44 -14.81 -12.06
N VAL A 445 1.14 -15.48 -13.17
CA VAL A 445 0.38 -16.75 -13.18
C VAL A 445 1.03 -17.85 -12.36
N ASP A 446 2.37 -17.82 -12.20
CA ASP A 446 3.14 -18.79 -11.42
C ASP A 446 3.15 -18.47 -9.92
N PHE A 447 2.73 -17.26 -9.52
CA PHE A 447 2.75 -16.86 -8.13
C PHE A 447 1.82 -17.74 -7.29
N GLN A 448 2.35 -18.21 -6.17
CA GLN A 448 1.62 -19.02 -5.21
C GLN A 448 1.04 -18.09 -4.14
N LEU A 449 -0.25 -18.25 -3.85
CA LEU A 449 -0.85 -17.61 -2.69
C LEU A 449 -0.60 -18.47 -1.45
N PRO A 450 -0.28 -17.86 -0.29
CA PRO A 450 -0.25 -18.58 0.97
C PRO A 450 -1.58 -19.30 1.22
N LYS A 451 -1.53 -20.61 1.47
CA LYS A 451 -2.75 -21.42 1.56
C LYS A 451 -3.75 -20.91 2.62
N ARG A 452 -3.25 -20.35 3.73
CA ARG A 452 -4.09 -19.78 4.79
C ARG A 452 -4.91 -18.55 4.35
N ILE A 453 -4.40 -17.73 3.42
CA ILE A 453 -5.11 -16.52 2.95
C ILE A 453 -6.27 -16.85 2.01
N ILE A 454 -6.32 -18.08 1.47
CA ILE A 454 -7.39 -18.58 0.59
C ILE A 454 -8.23 -19.69 1.23
N GLY A 455 -8.01 -19.96 2.52
CA GLY A 455 -8.78 -20.96 3.27
C GLY A 455 -8.50 -22.40 2.85
N GLN A 456 -7.22 -22.79 2.76
CA GLN A 456 -6.81 -24.17 2.47
C GLN A 456 -5.83 -24.72 3.56
N PRO A 457 -6.32 -25.37 4.63
CA PRO A 457 -7.73 -25.65 4.94
C PRO A 457 -8.49 -24.39 5.39
N PRO A 458 -9.83 -24.41 5.31
CA PRO A 458 -10.64 -23.28 5.76
C PRO A 458 -10.61 -23.12 7.28
N LEU A 459 -10.96 -21.93 7.76
CA LEU A 459 -11.12 -21.68 9.19
C LEU A 459 -12.24 -22.55 9.79
N GLU A 460 -12.02 -23.03 11.01
CA GLU A 460 -12.98 -23.86 11.73
C GLU A 460 -14.04 -23.05 12.49
N ASP A 461 -13.77 -21.76 12.71
CA ASP A 461 -14.68 -20.82 13.37
C ASP A 461 -14.57 -19.37 12.83
N GLY A 462 -15.33 -18.46 13.44
CA GLY A 462 -15.39 -17.06 13.05
C GLY A 462 -16.36 -16.79 11.89
N PRO A 463 -16.46 -15.52 11.43
CA PRO A 463 -17.38 -15.11 10.37
C PRO A 463 -17.06 -15.73 9.00
N LEU A 464 -15.82 -16.18 8.81
CA LEU A 464 -15.30 -16.76 7.57
C LEU A 464 -15.12 -18.29 7.67
N LYS A 465 -15.78 -18.92 8.65
CA LYS A 465 -15.77 -20.37 8.82
C LYS A 465 -16.14 -21.09 7.52
N GLY A 466 -15.33 -22.06 7.13
CA GLY A 466 -15.62 -22.93 5.98
C GLY A 466 -15.44 -22.28 4.61
N VAL A 467 -14.94 -21.03 4.54
CA VAL A 467 -14.72 -20.35 3.25
C VAL A 467 -13.37 -20.74 2.66
N THR A 468 -13.40 -21.12 1.37
CA THR A 468 -12.23 -21.32 0.51
C THR A 468 -12.43 -20.51 -0.76
N VAL A 469 -11.37 -19.90 -1.27
CA VAL A 469 -11.42 -19.06 -2.48
C VAL A 469 -10.97 -19.84 -3.71
N ASP A 470 -11.80 -19.89 -4.75
CA ASP A 470 -11.42 -20.37 -6.07
C ASP A 470 -10.73 -19.23 -6.84
N VAL A 471 -9.40 -19.19 -6.74
CA VAL A 471 -8.56 -18.17 -7.37
C VAL A 471 -8.38 -18.46 -8.86
N ASP A 472 -8.28 -19.73 -9.23
CA ASP A 472 -7.92 -20.14 -10.59
C ASP A 472 -9.02 -19.76 -11.58
N THR A 473 -10.30 -19.98 -11.23
CA THR A 473 -11.43 -19.53 -12.06
C THR A 473 -11.39 -18.01 -12.26
N GLN A 474 -11.18 -17.23 -11.21
CA GLN A 474 -11.15 -15.76 -11.29
C GLN A 474 -9.98 -15.24 -12.14
N VAL A 475 -8.80 -15.86 -12.02
CA VAL A 475 -7.61 -15.51 -12.80
C VAL A 475 -7.82 -15.84 -14.27
N GLN A 476 -8.37 -17.02 -14.59
CA GLN A 476 -8.66 -17.41 -15.97
C GLN A 476 -9.62 -16.44 -16.63
N GLU A 477 -10.77 -16.15 -15.99
CA GLU A 477 -11.73 -15.18 -16.54
C GLU A 477 -11.10 -13.78 -16.72
N TYR A 478 -10.27 -13.34 -15.77
CA TYR A 478 -9.59 -12.04 -15.88
C TYR A 478 -8.63 -12.01 -17.09
N LEU A 479 -7.83 -13.05 -17.28
CA LEU A 479 -6.90 -13.13 -18.42
C LEU A 479 -7.65 -13.12 -19.75
N GLU A 480 -8.76 -13.85 -19.85
CA GLU A 480 -9.62 -13.87 -21.03
C GLU A 480 -10.21 -12.49 -21.33
N GLU A 481 -10.80 -11.83 -20.33
CA GLU A 481 -11.39 -10.49 -20.45
C GLU A 481 -10.35 -9.42 -20.80
N MET A 482 -9.11 -9.57 -20.32
CA MET A 482 -8.00 -8.68 -20.66
C MET A 482 -7.41 -8.95 -22.06
N GLY A 483 -7.79 -10.05 -22.72
CA GLY A 483 -7.19 -10.48 -23.97
C GLY A 483 -5.73 -10.91 -23.79
N TRP A 484 -5.41 -11.54 -22.66
CA TRP A 484 -4.08 -12.05 -22.34
C TRP A 484 -4.06 -13.57 -22.52
N ASP A 485 -2.86 -14.14 -22.66
CA ASP A 485 -2.66 -15.57 -22.77
C ASP A 485 -2.86 -16.24 -21.41
N THR A 486 -3.77 -17.23 -21.36
CA THR A 486 -4.20 -17.85 -20.10
C THR A 486 -3.15 -18.77 -19.48
N THR A 487 -2.12 -19.15 -20.22
CA THR A 487 -1.04 -20.03 -19.74
C THR A 487 0.16 -19.24 -19.24
N THR A 488 0.54 -18.20 -19.96
CA THR A 488 1.74 -17.39 -19.68
C THR A 488 1.42 -16.11 -18.91
N GLY A 489 0.17 -15.63 -18.95
CA GLY A 489 -0.25 -14.32 -18.45
C GLY A 489 0.14 -13.16 -19.35
N ALA A 490 0.79 -13.40 -20.49
CA ALA A 490 1.29 -12.35 -21.36
C ALA A 490 0.16 -11.69 -22.17
N PRO A 491 0.14 -10.35 -22.32
CA PRO A 491 -0.78 -9.70 -23.23
C PRO A 491 -0.58 -10.21 -24.67
N LYS A 492 -1.67 -10.64 -25.33
CA LYS A 492 -1.59 -11.12 -26.71
C LYS A 492 -1.18 -10.00 -27.66
N ALA A 493 -0.50 -10.35 -28.75
CA ALA A 493 -0.08 -9.37 -29.76
C ALA A 493 -1.27 -8.59 -30.36
N GLU A 494 -2.42 -9.24 -30.56
CA GLU A 494 -3.65 -8.59 -31.02
C GLU A 494 -4.13 -7.51 -30.03
N THR A 495 -4.11 -7.82 -28.74
CA THR A 495 -4.45 -6.89 -27.66
C THR A 495 -3.51 -5.70 -27.64
N LEU A 496 -2.20 -5.92 -27.66
CA LEU A 496 -1.20 -4.86 -27.66
C LEU A 496 -1.35 -3.91 -28.87
N LYS A 497 -1.51 -4.46 -30.08
CA LYS A 497 -1.77 -3.67 -31.30
C LYS A 497 -3.06 -2.88 -31.19
N SER A 498 -4.14 -3.50 -30.70
CA SER A 498 -5.42 -2.82 -30.52
C SER A 498 -5.34 -1.64 -29.54
N LEU A 499 -4.36 -1.64 -28.63
CA LEU A 499 -4.10 -0.61 -27.63
C LEU A 499 -3.07 0.44 -28.08
N GLY A 500 -2.48 0.30 -29.27
CA GLY A 500 -1.40 1.17 -29.77
C GLY A 500 -0.05 0.91 -29.08
N LEU A 501 0.19 -0.34 -28.68
CA LEU A 501 1.42 -0.81 -28.02
C LEU A 501 2.24 -1.73 -28.95
N ASP A 502 2.23 -1.48 -30.26
CA ASP A 502 2.95 -2.27 -31.26
C ASP A 502 4.45 -2.43 -30.93
N PHE A 503 5.06 -1.37 -30.37
CA PHE A 503 6.46 -1.36 -29.93
C PHE A 503 6.77 -2.35 -28.80
N VAL A 504 5.76 -2.84 -28.08
CA VAL A 504 5.89 -3.84 -27.01
C VAL A 504 5.93 -5.25 -27.59
N CYS A 505 5.21 -5.51 -28.69
CA CYS A 505 5.17 -6.83 -29.33
C CYS A 505 6.58 -7.32 -29.71
N GLU A 506 7.41 -6.41 -30.20
CA GLU A 506 8.80 -6.69 -30.57
C GLU A 506 9.66 -7.12 -29.38
N GLN A 507 9.38 -6.57 -28.18
CA GLN A 507 10.12 -6.87 -26.95
C GLN A 507 9.69 -8.18 -26.28
N LEU A 508 8.47 -8.65 -26.51
CA LEU A 508 7.97 -9.91 -25.94
C LEU A 508 8.21 -11.13 -26.84
N SER A 509 8.57 -10.90 -28.11
CA SER A 509 8.86 -11.96 -29.08
C SER A 509 10.36 -12.33 -29.13
N ALA A 510 11.21 -11.54 -28.47
CA ALA A 510 12.65 -11.72 -28.34
C ALA A 510 12.98 -12.41 -27.02
#